data_AF-A0A151QWS0-F1
#
_entry.id   AF-A0A151QWS0-F1
#
_cell.length_a   1.000
_cell.length_b   1.000
_cell.length_c   1.000
_cell.angle_alpha   90.00
_cell.angle_beta   90.00
_cell.angle_gamma   90.00
#
_symmetry.space_group_name_H-M   'P 1'
#
loop_
_entity.id
_entity.type
_entity.pdbx_description
1 polymer ?
#
loop_
_entity_poly.entity_id
_entity_poly.type
_entity_poly.pdbx_seq_one_letter_code
_entity_poly.pdbx_strand_id
1 'polypeptide(L)' 'MANSSWRLIFPHGLVKVINPHGLDHNPLMAHYFKSPTAKSKSFHFQATWILHPNFRNLVSQTWLTT' A
#
# COMPACT_ATOMS: atom_id res chain seq x y z
N MET A 1 11.59 -0.81 -27.16
CA MET A 1 12.23 -1.84 -26.31
C MET A 1 12.66 -1.15 -25.02
N ALA A 2 12.10 -1.52 -23.87
CA ALA A 2 12.36 -0.82 -22.60
C ALA A 2 13.67 -1.31 -21.98
N ASN A 3 14.48 -0.39 -21.44
CA ASN A 3 15.72 -0.70 -20.73
C ASN A 3 15.40 -1.59 -19.50
N SER A 4 15.76 -2.88 -19.57
CA SER A 4 15.51 -3.86 -18.52
C SER A 4 16.33 -3.58 -17.24
N SER A 5 17.51 -2.99 -17.38
CA SER A 5 18.37 -2.58 -16.26
C SER A 5 17.70 -1.53 -15.37
N TRP A 6 16.79 -0.75 -15.92
CA TRP A 6 16.04 0.26 -15.15
C TRP A 6 15.20 -0.34 -14.02
N ARG A 7 14.54 -1.48 -14.27
CA ARG A 7 13.74 -2.16 -13.25
C ARG A 7 14.59 -2.78 -12.14
N LEU A 8 15.85 -3.09 -12.43
CA LEU A 8 16.81 -3.58 -11.43
C LEU A 8 17.28 -2.45 -10.50
N ILE A 9 17.49 -1.24 -11.05
CA ILE A 9 17.95 -0.07 -10.28
C ILE A 9 16.78 0.55 -9.48
N PHE A 10 15.56 0.55 -10.04
CA PHE A 10 14.38 1.12 -9.42
C PHE A 10 13.26 0.06 -9.32
N PRO A 11 13.37 -0.92 -8.42
CA PRO A 11 12.39 -2.01 -8.28
C PRO A 11 10.99 -1.50 -7.87
N HIS A 12 10.92 -0.30 -7.30
CA HIS A 12 9.68 0.39 -6.95
C HIS A 12 9.45 1.67 -7.77
N GLY A 13 10.15 1.77 -8.90
CA GLY A 13 10.03 2.85 -9.87
C GLY A 13 8.59 2.96 -10.38
N LEU A 14 7.92 4.07 -10.09
CA LEU A 14 6.55 4.34 -10.53
C LEU A 14 6.52 5.58 -11.42
N VAL A 15 5.96 5.45 -12.62
CA VAL A 15 5.73 6.58 -13.52
C VAL A 15 4.26 6.96 -13.46
N LYS A 16 3.96 8.21 -13.14
CA LYS A 16 2.61 8.76 -13.14
C LYS A 16 2.50 9.83 -14.22
N VAL A 17 1.46 9.72 -15.05
CA VAL A 17 1.08 10.80 -15.97
C VAL A 17 0.44 11.91 -15.14
N ILE A 18 0.97 13.13 -15.24
CA ILE A 18 0.37 14.31 -14.62
C ILE A 18 -0.65 14.91 -15.60
N ASN A 19 -1.74 15.45 -15.07
CA ASN A 19 -2.73 16.14 -15.89
C ASN A 19 -2.06 17.32 -16.62
N PRO A 20 -2.06 17.34 -17.96
CA PRO A 20 -1.59 18.50 -18.71
C PRO A 20 -2.52 19.68 -18.43
N HIS A 21 -2.12 20.60 -17.57
CA HIS A 21 -2.84 21.84 -17.32
C HIS A 21 -2.74 22.77 -18.55
N GLY A 22 -3.38 22.41 -19.66
CA GLY A 22 -3.32 23.13 -20.93
C GLY A 22 -2.01 22.99 -21.69
N LEU A 23 -1.18 22.00 -21.36
CA LEU A 23 0.04 21.66 -22.11
C LEU A 23 -0.31 20.71 -23.25
N ASP A 24 0.22 20.95 -24.44
CA ASP A 24 0.09 20.02 -25.59
C ASP A 24 0.87 18.71 -25.40
N HIS A 25 1.53 18.56 -24.24
CA HIS A 25 2.32 17.40 -23.87
C HIS A 25 1.90 16.90 -22.47
N ASN A 26 1.94 15.58 -22.29
CA ASN A 26 1.62 14.90 -21.02
C ASN A 26 2.91 14.67 -20.20
N PRO A 27 3.26 15.56 -19.25
CA PRO A 27 4.45 15.36 -18.44
C PRO A 27 4.37 14.05 -17.63
N LEU A 28 5.46 13.29 -17.64
CA LEU A 28 5.62 12.07 -16.86
C LEU A 28 6.42 12.36 -15.59
N MET A 29 5.87 11.98 -14.44
CA MET A 29 6.57 12.06 -13.17
C MET A 29 7.05 10.67 -12.77
N ALA A 30 8.37 10.51 -12.66
CA ALA A 30 8.98 9.27 -12.20
C ALA A 30 9.31 9.35 -10.71
N HIS A 31 8.87 8.36 -9.96
CA HIS A 31 9.17 8.16 -8.55
C HIS A 31 10.14 7.00 -8.41
N TYR A 32 11.38 7.28 -7.99
CA TYR A 32 12.48 6.31 -7.97
C TYR A 32 12.61 5.53 -6.66
N PHE A 33 12.30 6.19 -5.54
CA PHE A 33 12.50 5.67 -4.20
C PHE A 33 11.22 5.66 -3.37
N LYS A 34 10.05 5.72 -4.02
CA LYS A 34 8.80 5.47 -3.30
C LYS A 34 8.81 4.01 -2.89
N SER A 35 9.10 3.74 -1.62
CA SER A 35 8.73 2.46 -1.02
C SER A 35 7.25 2.24 -1.38
N PRO A 36 6.85 1.02 -1.81
CA PRO A 36 5.44 0.74 -1.92
C PRO A 36 4.86 1.07 -0.55
N THR A 37 4.10 2.16 -0.48
CA THR A 37 3.17 2.35 0.60
C THR A 37 2.23 1.18 0.42
N ALA A 38 2.56 0.04 1.04
CA ALA A 38 1.56 -0.93 1.42
C ALA A 38 0.53 -0.05 2.09
N LYS A 39 -0.57 0.23 1.40
CA LYS A 39 -1.67 1.01 1.97
C LYS A 39 -1.84 0.37 3.33
N SER A 40 -1.59 1.12 4.41
CA SER A 40 -1.71 0.59 5.76
C SER A 40 -3.05 -0.11 5.76
N LYS A 41 -3.05 -1.44 5.75
CA LYS A 41 -4.30 -2.18 5.61
C LYS A 41 -4.96 -1.89 6.93
N SER A 42 -5.92 -0.96 6.89
CA SER A 42 -6.72 -0.64 8.06
C SER A 42 -7.26 -1.95 8.57
N PHE A 43 -7.06 -2.19 9.86
CA PHE A 43 -7.66 -3.35 10.50
C PHE A 43 -9.16 -3.31 10.22
N HIS A 44 -9.67 -4.37 9.58
CA HIS A 44 -11.08 -4.51 9.26
C HIS A 44 -11.66 -5.59 10.15
N PHE A 45 -12.47 -5.18 11.12
CA PHE A 45 -13.15 -6.10 12.01
C PHE A 45 -14.21 -6.89 11.25
N GLN A 46 -14.15 -8.23 11.33
CA GLN A 46 -15.18 -9.10 10.77
C GLN A 46 -16.16 -9.51 11.86
N ALA A 47 -17.45 -9.28 11.66
CA ALA A 47 -18.49 -9.61 12.65
C ALA A 47 -18.54 -11.12 12.98
N THR A 48 -18.14 -11.97 12.04
CA THR A 48 -18.03 -13.42 12.24
C THR A 48 -17.01 -13.80 13.31
N TRP A 49 -16.05 -12.93 13.64
CA TRP A 49 -15.09 -13.19 14.71
C TRP A 49 -15.74 -13.28 16.09
N ILE A 50 -16.86 -12.58 16.31
CA ILE A 50 -17.60 -12.64 17.59
C ILE A 50 -18.14 -14.05 17.85
N LEU A 51 -18.45 -14.80 16.79
CA LEU A 51 -18.98 -16.16 16.88
C LEU A 51 -17.89 -17.19 17.19
N HIS A 52 -16.61 -16.83 17.09
CA HIS A 52 -15.53 -17.76 17.38
C HIS A 52 -15.45 -18.03 18.90
N PRO A 53 -15.45 -19.30 19.35
CA PRO A 53 -15.50 -19.64 20.79
C PRO A 53 -14.39 -18.98 21.62
N ASN A 54 -13.21 -18.78 21.02
CA ASN A 54 -12.06 -18.20 21.71
C ASN A 54 -11.96 -16.67 21.59
N PHE A 55 -12.87 -15.99 20.88
CA PHE A 55 -12.77 -14.55 20.64
C PHE A 55 -12.69 -13.74 21.93
N ARG A 56 -13.60 -14.04 22.88
CA ARG A 56 -13.67 -13.34 24.17
C ARG A 56 -12.41 -13.52 25.01
N ASN A 57 -11.85 -14.73 25.02
CA ASN A 57 -10.62 -15.04 25.75
C ASN A 57 -9.43 -14.26 25.16
N LEU A 58 -9.28 -14.29 23.83
CA LEU A 58 -8.21 -13.57 23.13
C LEU A 58 -8.27 -12.05 23.36
N VAL A 59 -9.45 -11.45 23.26
CA VAL A 59 -9.64 -10.01 23.53
C VAL A 59 -9.29 -9.68 24.98
N SER A 60 -9.77 -10.48 25.94
CA SER A 60 -9.49 -10.28 27.36
C SER A 60 -8.00 -10.35 27.67
N GLN A 61 -7.30 -11.35 27.14
CA GLN A 61 -5.85 -11.50 27.36
C GLN A 61 -5.08 -10.33 26.75
N THR A 62 -5.40 -9.98 25.51
CA THR A 62 -4.66 -8.94 24.77
C THR A 62 -4.83 -7.56 25.42
N TRP A 63 -6.03 -7.21 25.86
CA TRP A 63 -6.31 -5.87 26.41
C TRP A 63 -5.94 -5.71 27.89
N LEU A 64 -5.84 -6.80 28.65
CA LEU A 64 -5.34 -6.75 30.03
C LEU A 64 -3.81 -6.59 30.11
N THR A 65 -3.10 -6.76 28.99
CA THR A 65 -1.63 -6.69 28.94
C THR A 65 -1.12 -5.35 28.39
N THR A 66 -1.99 -4.34 28.29
CA THR A 66 -1.65 -2.95 27.89
C THR A 66 -1.73 -2.03 29.10
#